data_AF-A0A5D2IVY2-F1
#
_entry.id   AF-A0A5D2IVY2-F1
#
_cell.length_a   1.000
_cell.length_b   1.000
_cell.length_c   1.000
_cell.angle_alpha   90.00
_cell.angle_beta   90.00
_cell.angle_gamma   90.00
#
_symmetry.space_group_name_H-M   'P 1'
#
loop_
_entity.id
_entity.type
_entity.pdbx_description
1 polymer ?
#
loop_
_entity_poly.entity_id
_entity_poly.type
_entity_poly.pdbx_seq_one_letter_code
_entity_poly.pdbx_strand_id
1 'polypeptide(L)'
;MDVAHCYLEGNADAVEFCLHDGYQQVLAASTYTLQEGEQPIRAGSISLFDVNAEKGNLELFHRVDTAGIFYIKWSTVGSNVSPLLAQADADGYLRIYSLEGCCNEKKPRGGF
;
A
#
# COMPACT_ATOMS: atom_id res chain seq x y z
N MET A 1 21.49 -5.68 -9.30
CA MET A 1 21.64 -4.25 -8.95
C MET A 1 20.30 -3.77 -8.46
N ASP A 2 20.31 -2.81 -7.54
CA ASP A 2 19.11 -2.10 -7.09
C ASP A 2 18.65 -1.10 -8.18
N VAL A 3 17.35 -1.02 -8.41
CA VAL A 3 16.74 -0.16 -9.45
C VAL A 3 16.17 1.13 -8.84
N ALA A 4 15.68 1.07 -7.60
CA ALA A 4 15.19 2.20 -6.82
C ALA A 4 15.03 1.79 -5.35
N HIS A 5 15.30 2.70 -4.41
CA HIS A 5 15.09 2.46 -2.99
C HIS A 5 14.56 3.69 -2.26
N CYS A 6 13.98 3.45 -1.09
CA CYS A 6 13.65 4.47 -0.11
C CYS A 6 13.84 3.89 1.30
N TYR A 7 13.90 4.76 2.30
CA TYR A 7 13.81 4.34 3.70
C TYR A 7 12.37 4.50 4.18
N LEU A 8 11.83 3.45 4.80
CA LEU A 8 10.54 3.53 5.50
C LEU A 8 10.78 4.07 6.92
N GLU A 9 9.78 4.77 7.46
CA GLU A 9 9.73 5.06 8.89
C GLU A 9 9.25 3.82 9.64
N GLY A 10 10.22 3.06 10.17
CA GLY A 10 10.03 1.77 10.85
C GLY A 10 10.71 0.61 10.12
N ASN A 11 10.75 -0.57 10.74
CA ASN A 11 11.31 -1.76 10.08
C ASN A 11 10.34 -2.26 9.01
N ALA A 12 10.83 -2.44 7.79
CA ALA A 12 10.08 -3.08 6.72
C ALA A 12 9.76 -4.53 7.09
N ASP A 13 8.51 -4.94 6.89
CA ASP A 13 8.01 -6.28 7.25
C ASP A 13 7.54 -7.06 6.01
N ALA A 14 6.62 -6.50 5.25
CA ALA A 14 6.12 -7.11 4.01
C ALA A 14 6.03 -6.09 2.88
N VAL A 15 6.11 -6.59 1.64
CA VAL A 15 5.88 -5.82 0.42
C VAL A 15 5.06 -6.65 -0.56
N GLU A 16 4.17 -6.01 -1.31
CA GLU A 16 3.37 -6.69 -2.32
C GLU A 16 2.94 -5.75 -3.44
N PHE A 17 3.18 -6.16 -4.69
CA PHE A 17 2.64 -5.47 -5.86
C PHE A 17 1.15 -5.76 -6.01
N CYS A 18 0.40 -4.74 -6.40
CA CYS A 18 -0.99 -4.91 -6.77
C CYS A 18 -1.08 -5.75 -8.05
N LEU A 19 -1.90 -6.80 -8.02
CA LEU A 19 -2.12 -7.67 -9.18
C LEU A 19 -3.30 -7.23 -10.05
N HIS A 20 -3.99 -6.15 -9.66
CA HIS A 20 -5.15 -5.65 -10.37
C HIS A 20 -4.74 -4.96 -11.67
N ASP A 21 -5.49 -5.22 -12.74
CA ASP A 21 -5.28 -4.58 -14.05
C ASP A 21 -5.34 -3.06 -13.94
N GLY A 22 -4.32 -2.38 -14.47
CA GLY A 22 -4.15 -0.93 -14.44
C GLY A 22 -3.45 -0.38 -13.19
N TYR A 23 -3.11 -1.24 -12.22
CA TYR A 23 -2.47 -0.87 -10.96
C TYR A 23 -1.20 -1.68 -10.67
N GLN A 24 -0.68 -2.43 -11.64
CA GLN A 24 0.49 -3.30 -11.44
C GLN A 24 1.78 -2.54 -11.08
N GLN A 25 1.81 -1.23 -11.32
CA GLN A 25 2.87 -0.32 -10.85
C GLN A 25 2.79 -0.01 -9.36
N VAL A 26 1.64 -0.26 -8.71
CA VAL A 26 1.42 0.07 -7.30
C VAL A 26 2.06 -1.00 -6.42
N LEU A 27 2.95 -0.57 -5.54
CA LEU A 27 3.60 -1.39 -4.52
C LEU A 27 3.11 -0.97 -3.14
N ALA A 28 2.60 -1.91 -2.35
CA ALA A 28 2.38 -1.71 -0.92
C ALA A 28 3.61 -2.18 -0.14
N ALA A 29 4.00 -1.42 0.87
CA ALA A 29 4.98 -1.83 1.88
C ALA A 29 4.40 -1.62 3.28
N SER A 30 4.56 -2.60 4.15
CA SER A 30 4.17 -2.52 5.56
C SER A 30 5.38 -2.42 6.48
N THR A 31 5.16 -1.80 7.64
CA THR A 31 6.15 -1.78 8.71
C THR A 31 5.65 -2.41 10.00
N TYR A 32 6.59 -2.96 10.76
CA TYR A 32 6.38 -3.43 12.12
C TYR A 32 7.55 -2.99 13.00
N THR A 33 7.27 -2.22 14.03
CA THR A 33 8.27 -1.79 15.02
C THR A 33 7.74 -2.05 16.43
N LEU A 34 8.47 -2.88 17.18
CA LEU A 34 8.22 -3.09 18.60
C LEU A 34 9.12 -2.16 19.41
N GLN A 35 8.49 -1.31 20.23
CA GLN A 35 9.19 -0.57 21.28
C GLN A 35 9.00 -1.34 22.58
N GLU A 36 10.09 -1.88 23.12
CA GLU A 36 10.11 -2.63 24.37
C GLU A 36 9.96 -1.68 25.58
N GLY A 37 9.37 -2.19 26.67
CA GLY A 37 9.13 -1.44 27.90
C GLY A 37 8.08 -2.14 28.76
N GLU A 38 7.72 -1.53 29.90
CA GLU A 38 6.65 -2.05 30.76
C GLU A 38 5.30 -2.10 30.04
N GLN A 39 5.07 -1.16 29.12
CA GLN A 39 3.94 -1.11 28.20
C GLN A 39 4.45 -1.15 26.76
N PRO A 40 4.61 -2.34 26.15
CA PRO A 40 5.17 -2.45 24.82
C PRO A 40 4.24 -1.84 23.77
N ILE A 41 4.81 -1.09 22.83
CA ILE A 41 4.09 -0.46 21.73
C ILE A 41 4.46 -1.16 20.42
N ARG A 42 3.46 -1.61 19.66
CA ARG A 42 3.63 -2.18 18.32
C ARG A 42 3.12 -1.19 17.30
N ALA A 43 4.01 -0.41 16.71
CA ALA A 43 3.69 0.58 15.70
C ALA A 43 3.97 0.05 14.29
N GLY A 44 3.18 0.48 13.32
CA GLY A 44 3.34 0.11 11.92
C GLY A 44 2.77 1.18 11.00
N SER A 45 2.91 0.94 9.70
CA SER A 45 2.35 1.79 8.66
C SER A 45 2.15 0.98 7.39
N ILE A 46 1.20 1.39 6.54
CA ILE A 46 1.17 1.00 5.13
C ILE A 46 1.62 2.21 4.32
N SER A 47 2.58 1.99 3.43
CA SER A 47 3.03 2.95 2.42
C SER A 47 2.70 2.39 1.03
N LEU A 48 2.10 3.21 0.17
CA LEU A 48 1.85 2.86 -1.23
C LEU A 48 2.74 3.69 -2.14
N PHE A 49 3.39 3.00 -3.07
CA PHE A 49 4.33 3.57 -4.02
C PHE A 49 3.87 3.37 -5.46
N ASP A 50 4.12 4.35 -6.30
CA ASP A 50 4.10 4.21 -7.76
C ASP A 50 5.51 3.83 -8.23
N VAL A 51 5.64 2.66 -8.85
CA VAL A 51 6.91 2.11 -9.30
C VAL A 51 7.06 2.28 -10.80
N ASN A 52 8.09 2.99 -11.22
CA ASN A 52 8.54 3.01 -12.61
C ASN A 52 9.96 2.46 -12.71
N ALA A 53 10.06 1.14 -12.94
CA ALA A 53 11.34 0.44 -13.03
C ALA A 53 12.20 0.91 -14.22
N GLU A 54 11.60 1.34 -15.33
CA GLU A 54 12.36 1.84 -16.49
C GLU A 54 13.08 3.15 -16.18
N LYS A 55 12.45 4.01 -15.36
CA LYS A 55 13.02 5.29 -14.93
C LYS A 55 13.82 5.19 -13.63
N GLY A 56 13.80 4.04 -12.96
CA GLY A 56 14.41 3.87 -11.63
C GLY A 56 13.70 4.66 -10.54
N ASN A 57 12.38 4.84 -10.65
CA ASN A 57 11.59 5.64 -9.72
C ASN A 57 10.74 4.77 -8.80
N LEU A 58 10.69 5.14 -7.52
CA LEU A 58 9.84 4.61 -6.46
C LEU A 58 9.23 5.81 -5.71
N GLU A 59 8.02 6.21 -6.09
CA GLU A 59 7.38 7.44 -5.58
C GLU A 59 6.32 7.12 -4.54
N LEU A 60 6.51 7.58 -3.30
CA LEU A 60 5.50 7.45 -2.24
C LEU A 60 4.32 8.39 -2.54
N PHE A 61 3.12 7.85 -2.73
CA PHE A 61 1.92 8.67 -2.95
C PHE A 61 0.89 8.56 -1.82
N HIS A 62 0.99 7.54 -0.96
CA HIS A 62 0.10 7.39 0.18
C HIS A 62 0.80 6.71 1.36
N ARG A 63 0.47 7.14 2.58
CA ARG A 63 0.89 6.49 3.82
C ARG A 63 -0.21 6.60 4.86
N VAL A 64 -0.40 5.53 5.62
CA VAL A 64 -1.26 5.50 6.80
C VAL A 64 -0.55 4.81 7.95
N ASP A 65 -0.47 5.47 9.10
CA ASP A 65 0.06 4.89 10.32
C ASP A 65 -1.01 4.00 11.00
N THR A 66 -0.57 2.89 11.58
CA THR A 66 -1.44 1.87 12.17
C THR A 66 -0.67 1.06 13.23
N ALA A 67 -1.27 0.03 13.80
CA ALA A 67 -0.55 -0.92 14.63
C ALA A 67 0.47 -1.70 13.78
N GLY A 68 1.48 -2.29 14.42
CA GLY A 68 2.46 -3.14 13.73
C GLY A 68 1.77 -4.16 12.83
N ILE A 69 2.18 -4.26 11.57
CA ILE A 69 1.52 -5.12 10.58
C ILE A 69 2.27 -6.44 10.48
N PHE A 70 1.55 -7.56 10.44
CA PHE A 70 2.14 -8.88 10.24
C PHE A 70 1.98 -9.40 8.80
N TYR A 71 0.93 -8.94 8.12
CA TYR A 71 0.65 -9.40 6.77
C TYR A 71 -0.21 -8.39 6.00
N ILE A 72 0.07 -8.27 4.71
CA ILE A 72 -0.77 -7.56 3.75
C ILE A 72 -1.07 -8.47 2.56
N LYS A 73 -2.23 -8.29 1.92
CA LYS A 73 -2.59 -9.03 0.71
C LYS A 73 -3.50 -8.25 -0.23
N TRP A 74 -3.10 -8.07 -1.49
CA TRP A 74 -3.98 -7.57 -2.55
C TRP A 74 -5.02 -8.62 -2.95
N SER A 75 -6.27 -8.20 -3.13
CA SER A 75 -7.33 -9.02 -3.68
C SER A 75 -7.13 -9.25 -5.18
N THR A 76 -7.34 -10.48 -5.63
CA THR A 76 -7.38 -10.84 -7.06
C THR A 76 -8.79 -10.79 -7.65
N VAL A 77 -9.80 -10.47 -6.84
CA VAL A 77 -11.22 -10.60 -7.22
C VAL A 77 -11.76 -9.26 -7.72
N GLY A 78 -12.37 -9.29 -8.91
CA GLY A 78 -13.29 -8.27 -9.42
C GLY A 78 -12.63 -7.16 -10.25
N SER A 79 -12.43 -7.39 -11.56
CA SER A 79 -11.91 -6.41 -12.51
C SER A 79 -12.70 -5.10 -12.61
N ASN A 80 -13.94 -5.08 -12.09
CA ASN A 80 -14.87 -3.96 -12.15
C ASN A 80 -14.97 -3.19 -10.82
N VAL A 81 -14.19 -3.55 -9.81
CA VAL A 81 -14.17 -2.89 -8.49
C VAL A 81 -12.77 -2.32 -8.28
N SER A 82 -12.66 -1.24 -7.51
CA SER A 82 -11.36 -0.69 -7.09
C SER A 82 -10.48 -1.75 -6.42
N PRO A 83 -9.14 -1.73 -6.61
CA PRO A 83 -8.24 -2.69 -5.97
C PRO A 83 -8.41 -2.69 -4.45
N LEU A 84 -8.44 -3.88 -3.83
CA LEU A 84 -8.59 -4.03 -2.39
C LEU A 84 -7.31 -4.57 -1.76
N LEU A 85 -6.86 -3.95 -0.67
CA LEU A 85 -5.71 -4.37 0.13
C LEU A 85 -6.18 -4.82 1.51
N ALA A 86 -5.93 -6.08 1.86
CA ALA A 86 -6.14 -6.61 3.19
C ALA A 86 -4.91 -6.38 4.09
N GLN A 87 -5.13 -6.11 5.37
CA GLN A 87 -4.10 -5.99 6.41
C GLN A 87 -4.51 -6.80 7.65
N ALA A 88 -3.58 -7.55 8.22
CA ALA A 88 -3.68 -8.12 9.57
C ALA A 88 -2.66 -7.43 10.50
N ASP A 89 -3.13 -6.88 11.63
CA ASP A 89 -2.32 -6.06 12.53
C ASP A 89 -2.10 -6.67 13.92
N ALA A 90 -1.24 -6.01 14.69
CA ALA A 90 -0.83 -6.45 16.01
C ALA A 90 -1.79 -6.08 17.15
N ASP A 91 -2.88 -5.39 16.84
CA ASP A 91 -3.99 -5.14 17.76
C ASP A 91 -5.11 -6.19 17.60
N GLY A 92 -4.95 -7.12 16.66
CA GLY A 92 -5.92 -8.18 16.38
C GLY A 92 -7.00 -7.78 15.37
N TYR A 93 -6.81 -6.69 14.62
CA TYR A 93 -7.72 -6.26 13.58
C TYR A 93 -7.33 -6.80 12.21
N LEU A 94 -8.36 -7.21 11.46
CA LEU A 94 -8.33 -7.39 10.01
C LEU A 94 -8.98 -6.17 9.37
N ARG A 95 -8.29 -5.48 8.46
CA ARG A 95 -8.82 -4.33 7.71
C ARG A 95 -8.74 -4.57 6.21
N ILE A 96 -9.70 -4.02 5.48
CA ILE A 96 -9.72 -4.01 4.02
C ILE A 96 -9.75 -2.55 3.58
N TYR A 97 -8.79 -2.17 2.76
CA TYR A 97 -8.69 -0.85 2.15
C TYR A 97 -9.08 -0.93 0.69
N SER A 98 -9.75 0.09 0.16
CA SER A 98 -10.00 0.26 -1.27
C SER A 98 -9.08 1.34 -1.80
N LEU A 99 -8.35 1.04 -2.88
CA LEU A 99 -7.60 2.03 -3.63
C LEU A 99 -8.56 2.72 -4.58
N GLU A 100 -9.14 3.83 -4.15
CA GLU A 100 -9.92 4.67 -5.05
C GLU A 100 -8.99 5.23 -6.13
N GLY A 101 -9.22 4.82 -7.38
CA GLY A 101 -8.53 5.44 -8.49
C GLY A 101 -8.83 6.93 -8.48
N CYS A 102 -7.85 7.76 -8.85
CA CYS A 102 -8.17 9.03 -9.47
C CYS A 102 -8.89 8.71 -10.78
N CYS A 103 -10.16 8.37 -10.69
CA CYS A 103 -11.05 8.28 -11.83
C CYS A 103 -10.92 9.62 -12.51
N ASN A 104 -10.16 9.66 -13.61
CA ASN A 104 -10.09 10.81 -14.47
C ASN A 104 -11.54 11.08 -14.85
N GLU A 105 -12.14 12.13 -14.27
CA GLU A 105 -13.49 12.53 -14.60
C GLU A 105 -13.53 12.62 -16.12
N LYS A 106 -14.24 11.70 -16.78
CA LYS A 106 -14.55 11.86 -18.19
C LYS A 106 -15.45 13.09 -18.22
N LYS A 107 -14.86 14.27 -18.41
CA LYS A 107 -15.60 15.49 -18.74
C LYS A 107 -16.58 15.09 -19.85
N PRO A 108 -17.89 15.33 -19.68
CA PRO A 108 -18.83 15.04 -20.74
C PRO A 108 -18.36 15.84 -21.97
N ARG A 109 -18.09 15.12 -23.07
CA ARG A 109 -17.87 15.76 -24.37
C ARG A 109 -19.13 16.55 -24.66
N GLY A 110 -18.96 17.86 -24.84
CA GLY A 110 -20.06 18.78 -25.14
C GLY A 110 -20.94 18.22 -26.26
N GLY A 111 -22.25 18.23 -26.01
CA GLY A 111 -23.26 18.09 -27.03
C GLY A 111 -23.66 19.46 -27.54
N PHE A 112 -23.70 19.56 -28.87
CA PHE A 112 -24.16 20.61 -29.78
C PHE A 112 -24.93 21.81 -29.19
#